data_AF-W2TUT5-F1
#
_entry.id   AF-W2TUT5-F1
#
_cell.length_a   1.000
_cell.length_b   1.000
_cell.length_c   1.000
_cell.angle_alpha   90.00
_cell.angle_beta   90.00
_cell.angle_gamma   90.00
#
_symmetry.space_group_name_H-M   'P 1'
#
loop_
_entity.id
_entity.type
_entity.pdbx_description
1 polymer ?
#
loop_
_entity_poly.entity_id
_entity_poly.type
_entity_poly.pdbx_seq_one_letter_code
_entity_poly.pdbx_strand_id
1 'polypeptide(L)'
;MFAVCEPHRLTQTLDCMFELMFIIACDEKVGIKRLKMEKDWVEEMEKQRPPYSPLLDYSLQKLSSKHKWKIKENLSTFRYHLFYFFEILIAGIDINDVTKANISIHNLTLLFYIMPLLDYSECVKYHKDLTNDEKSLCFMSARLPLLAELTLDRILQIIQCLAVTSPKDSSTALGSFKDEETRESDEEKVLKKAIDRCVTALFTNTADSITMKLAKKVLTFVKTNQFESQLATDMISSLISQMTYASPRLWLPFAEHVLHNLRDVLTAEAKAAEDLETSAQWFVTLAGSLLSTTSENYIQHKDICFEMIGLLVDCKSKVAYNNGAIGLWYMLYMLSRIYPENSRYISSRLNRPLSEWVPVREWGQLYGLKESKMAWYVPGEEGKGMVKLLLEKFVFPIVESLRDVNMDRLHQLDIAAGEHGDIYNYLTTPLSKKVQIFVLESQAYVAHMRIVVESPARAFTMFHLRVLHLLARLTLNDYSEVRGEARAVLSSLFSEYAIAKESIVEDILPSLTDPNSTRDQLKVVDYPEVIDLYDDLWNDIGKMQKPARKHYECPKLNDFCKKWLDELSKSGQWTSFKDSKVVETTKQMRAARRAANK
;
A
#
# COMPACT_ATOMS: atom_id res chain seq x y z
N MET A 1 -27.85 21.55 2.08
CA MET A 1 -27.18 21.45 3.40
C MET A 1 -27.80 22.46 4.36
N PHE A 2 -29.03 22.23 4.82
CA PHE A 2 -29.75 23.16 5.72
C PHE A 2 -29.96 22.60 7.13
N ALA A 3 -29.26 21.53 7.50
CA ALA A 3 -29.29 20.95 8.84
C ALA A 3 -28.11 21.44 9.69
N VAL A 4 -27.87 22.76 9.73
CA VAL A 4 -26.86 23.35 10.64
C VAL A 4 -27.23 23.09 12.11
N CYS A 5 -28.53 22.91 12.40
CA CYS A 5 -29.03 22.65 13.75
C CYS A 5 -28.98 21.18 14.19
N GLU A 6 -28.68 20.22 13.29
CA GLU A 6 -28.63 18.79 13.61
C GLU A 6 -27.47 18.09 12.87
N PRO A 7 -26.21 18.27 13.33
CA PRO A 7 -25.02 17.72 12.67
C PRO A 7 -25.08 16.20 12.45
N HIS A 8 -25.64 15.46 13.42
CA HIS A 8 -25.78 14.00 13.31
C HIS A 8 -26.67 13.56 12.15
N ARG A 9 -27.76 14.29 11.85
CA ARG A 9 -28.62 13.99 10.70
C ARG A 9 -27.93 14.30 9.38
N LEU A 10 -27.05 15.31 9.35
CA LEU A 10 -26.26 15.63 8.16
C LEU A 10 -25.27 14.50 7.84
N THR A 11 -24.54 14.01 8.84
CA THR A 11 -23.64 12.86 8.73
C THR A 11 -24.37 11.63 8.19
N GLN A 12 -25.48 11.24 8.83
CA GLN A 12 -26.28 10.09 8.38
C GLN A 12 -26.82 10.27 6.95
N THR A 13 -27.22 11.48 6.58
CA THR A 13 -27.70 11.76 5.22
C THR A 13 -26.57 11.63 4.20
N LEU A 14 -25.38 12.14 4.51
CA LEU A 14 -24.21 12.06 3.64
C LEU A 14 -23.70 10.60 3.50
N ASP A 15 -23.84 9.77 4.54
CA ASP A 15 -23.54 8.34 4.44
C ASP A 15 -24.54 7.62 3.53
N CYS A 16 -25.84 7.87 3.70
CA CYS A 16 -26.87 7.33 2.80
C CYS A 16 -26.71 7.82 1.35
N MET A 17 -26.12 9.01 1.14
CA MET A 17 -25.85 9.52 -0.21
C MET A 17 -24.91 8.63 -1.00
N PHE A 18 -24.00 7.90 -0.36
CA PHE A 18 -22.99 7.10 -1.05
C PHE A 18 -23.63 6.04 -1.98
N GLU A 19 -24.56 5.25 -1.46
CA GLU A 19 -25.29 4.26 -2.26
C GLU A 19 -26.20 4.92 -3.30
N LEU A 20 -26.88 6.01 -2.90
CA LEU A 20 -27.79 6.75 -3.77
C LEU A 20 -27.08 7.37 -4.97
N MET A 21 -25.85 7.86 -4.82
CA MET A 21 -25.07 8.45 -5.90
C MET A 21 -24.80 7.44 -7.02
N PHE A 22 -24.45 6.21 -6.65
CA PHE A 22 -24.24 5.14 -7.62
C PHE A 22 -25.53 4.78 -8.35
N ILE A 23 -26.65 4.69 -7.62
CA ILE A 23 -27.97 4.42 -8.19
C ILE A 23 -28.39 5.55 -9.15
N ILE A 24 -28.17 6.81 -8.76
CA ILE A 24 -28.46 7.98 -9.59
C ILE A 24 -27.60 7.97 -10.86
N ALA A 25 -26.31 7.64 -10.76
CA ALA A 25 -25.45 7.50 -11.94
C ALA A 25 -25.96 6.44 -12.93
N CYS A 26 -26.60 5.40 -12.40
CA CYS A 26 -27.17 4.28 -13.16
C CYS A 26 -28.66 4.46 -13.53
N ASP A 27 -29.29 5.62 -13.30
CA ASP A 27 -30.76 5.79 -13.35
C ASP A 27 -31.43 5.27 -14.63
N GLU A 28 -30.82 5.44 -15.82
CA GLU A 28 -31.37 4.89 -17.08
C GLU A 28 -31.38 3.35 -17.14
N LYS A 29 -30.51 2.68 -16.37
CA LYS A 29 -30.27 1.23 -16.45
C LYS A 29 -31.14 0.43 -15.47
N VAL A 30 -31.79 1.08 -14.50
CA VAL A 30 -32.35 0.41 -13.31
C VAL A 30 -33.90 0.34 -13.31
N GLY A 31 -34.59 0.81 -14.36
CA GLY A 31 -36.06 0.71 -14.43
C GLY A 31 -36.78 1.40 -13.26
N ILE A 32 -36.18 2.48 -12.74
CA ILE A 32 -36.63 3.18 -11.54
C ILE A 32 -37.92 3.94 -11.82
N LYS A 33 -38.92 3.78 -10.94
CA LYS A 33 -40.13 4.61 -10.95
C LYS A 33 -39.82 5.97 -10.31
N ARG A 34 -39.76 7.02 -11.12
CA ARG A 34 -39.50 8.39 -10.66
C ARG A 34 -40.76 9.03 -10.10
N LEU A 35 -40.69 9.53 -8.89
CA LEU A 35 -41.73 10.38 -8.30
C LEU A 35 -41.48 11.83 -8.66
N LYS A 36 -42.53 12.65 -8.67
CA LYS A 36 -42.40 14.10 -8.90
C LYS A 36 -41.63 14.71 -7.72
N MET A 37 -40.55 15.45 -8.01
CA MET A 37 -39.86 16.19 -6.96
C MET A 37 -40.77 17.29 -6.42
N GLU A 38 -40.93 17.34 -5.09
CA GLU A 38 -41.74 18.34 -4.41
C GLU A 38 -41.05 19.72 -4.39
N LYS A 39 -39.71 19.74 -4.39
CA LYS A 39 -38.90 20.96 -4.34
C LYS A 39 -37.78 20.93 -5.38
N ASP A 40 -37.60 22.04 -6.09
CA ASP A 40 -36.49 22.24 -7.03
C ASP A 40 -35.28 22.85 -6.31
N TRP A 41 -34.50 21.96 -5.70
CA TRP A 41 -33.31 22.35 -4.93
C TRP A 41 -32.17 22.85 -5.81
N VAL A 42 -32.13 22.46 -7.09
CA VAL A 42 -31.12 22.95 -8.04
C VAL A 42 -31.33 24.43 -8.30
N GLU A 43 -32.56 24.86 -8.56
CA GLU A 43 -32.86 26.28 -8.74
C GLU A 43 -32.56 27.10 -7.48
N GLU A 44 -32.86 26.56 -6.29
CA GLU A 44 -32.54 27.20 -5.02
C GLU A 44 -31.02 27.36 -4.83
N MET A 45 -30.23 26.32 -5.12
CA MET A 45 -28.77 26.39 -5.07
C MET A 45 -28.21 27.42 -6.05
N GLU A 46 -28.72 27.48 -7.28
CA GLU A 46 -28.24 28.47 -8.25
C GLU A 46 -28.59 29.91 -7.85
N LYS A 47 -29.75 30.13 -7.21
CA LYS A 47 -30.15 31.46 -6.69
C LYS A 47 -29.31 31.91 -5.50
N GLN A 48 -28.89 30.99 -4.64
CA GLN A 48 -28.07 31.29 -3.47
C GLN A 48 -26.57 31.39 -3.80
N ARG A 49 -26.17 31.04 -5.03
CA ARG A 49 -24.76 31.03 -5.43
C ARG A 49 -24.17 32.44 -5.35
N PRO A 50 -22.98 32.62 -4.72
CA PRO A 50 -22.34 33.92 -4.64
C PRO A 50 -22.02 34.50 -6.03
N PRO A 51 -22.07 35.83 -6.22
CA PRO A 51 -21.86 36.50 -7.51
C PRO A 51 -20.45 36.35 -8.07
N TYR A 52 -19.48 35.96 -7.25
CA TYR A 52 -18.09 35.70 -7.64
C TYR A 52 -17.80 34.22 -7.90
N SER A 53 -18.79 33.34 -7.78
CA SER A 53 -18.57 31.91 -7.97
C SER A 53 -18.23 31.60 -9.44
N PRO A 54 -17.14 30.87 -9.71
CA PRO A 54 -16.76 30.49 -11.07
C PRO A 54 -17.80 29.55 -11.72
N LEU A 55 -18.71 28.94 -10.94
CA LEU A 55 -19.78 28.07 -11.44
C LEU A 55 -20.98 28.84 -12.02
N LEU A 56 -21.03 30.18 -11.91
CA LEU A 56 -22.13 30.98 -12.45
C LEU A 56 -22.27 30.84 -13.97
N ASP A 57 -21.14 30.85 -14.68
CA ASP A 57 -21.09 30.67 -16.15
C ASP A 57 -21.54 29.28 -16.59
N TYR A 58 -21.65 28.34 -15.65
CA TYR A 58 -22.08 26.98 -15.87
C TYR A 58 -23.44 26.64 -15.22
N SER A 59 -24.21 27.66 -14.84
CA SER A 59 -25.62 27.48 -14.43
C SER A 59 -26.48 26.92 -15.57
N LEU A 60 -27.58 26.24 -15.24
CA LEU A 60 -28.48 25.68 -16.26
C LEU A 60 -28.95 26.75 -17.25
N GLN A 61 -29.25 27.96 -16.78
CA GLN A 61 -29.71 29.06 -17.63
C GLN A 61 -28.61 29.53 -18.58
N LYS A 62 -27.38 29.71 -18.10
CA LYS A 62 -26.24 30.15 -18.92
C LYS A 62 -25.86 29.09 -19.95
N LEU A 63 -25.78 27.83 -19.56
CA LEU A 63 -25.53 26.71 -20.47
C LEU A 63 -26.66 26.57 -21.51
N SER A 64 -27.92 26.70 -21.09
CA SER A 64 -29.06 26.65 -22.01
C SER A 64 -28.99 27.75 -23.07
N SER A 65 -28.64 28.97 -22.64
CA SER A 65 -28.48 30.12 -23.53
C SER A 65 -27.29 29.94 -24.48
N LYS A 66 -26.15 29.49 -23.97
CA LYS A 66 -24.91 29.24 -24.73
C LYS A 66 -25.14 28.22 -25.85
N HIS A 67 -25.86 27.13 -25.56
CA HIS A 67 -26.09 26.04 -26.51
C HIS A 67 -27.41 26.15 -27.28
N LYS A 68 -28.22 27.20 -27.03
CA LYS A 68 -29.57 27.34 -27.59
C LYS A 68 -30.42 26.08 -27.39
N TRP A 69 -30.29 25.46 -26.22
CA TRP A 69 -30.94 24.20 -25.86
C TRP A 69 -31.58 24.35 -24.48
N LYS A 70 -32.83 23.97 -24.34
CA LYS A 70 -33.54 24.10 -23.06
C LYS A 70 -33.19 22.93 -22.14
N ILE A 71 -32.06 23.02 -21.44
CA ILE A 71 -31.51 21.91 -20.65
C ILE A 71 -32.53 21.39 -19.63
N LYS A 72 -33.07 22.29 -18.79
CA LYS A 72 -33.99 21.93 -17.69
C LYS A 72 -35.26 21.22 -18.15
N GLU A 73 -35.83 21.62 -19.29
CA GLU A 73 -37.05 21.01 -19.86
C GLU A 73 -36.78 19.62 -20.46
N ASN A 74 -35.52 19.33 -20.81
CA ASN A 74 -35.11 18.09 -21.48
C ASN A 74 -34.48 17.05 -20.53
N LEU A 75 -34.25 17.43 -19.27
CA LEU A 75 -33.79 16.49 -18.23
C LEU A 75 -34.96 15.61 -17.77
N SER A 76 -34.73 14.30 -17.75
CA SER A 76 -35.72 13.28 -17.39
C SER A 76 -35.21 12.29 -16.33
N THR A 77 -33.90 12.26 -16.10
CA THR A 77 -33.24 11.41 -15.10
C THR A 77 -32.75 12.24 -13.92
N PHE A 78 -32.40 11.59 -12.82
CA PHE A 78 -31.78 12.24 -11.66
C PHE A 78 -30.27 12.50 -11.84
N ARG A 79 -29.65 12.03 -12.93
CA ARG A 79 -28.19 12.11 -13.17
C ARG A 79 -27.62 13.53 -13.07
N TYR A 80 -28.37 14.54 -13.50
CA TYR A 80 -27.91 15.93 -13.46
C TYR A 80 -27.63 16.44 -12.04
N HIS A 81 -28.22 15.83 -11.02
CA HIS A 81 -27.98 16.17 -9.63
C HIS A 81 -26.55 15.86 -9.18
N LEU A 82 -25.86 14.91 -9.82
CA LEU A 82 -24.48 14.58 -9.47
C LEU A 82 -23.53 15.78 -9.68
N PHE A 83 -23.77 16.63 -10.68
CA PHE A 83 -23.01 17.87 -10.89
C PHE A 83 -23.14 18.84 -9.71
N TYR A 84 -24.30 18.88 -9.05
CA TYR A 84 -24.54 19.73 -7.89
C TYR A 84 -24.11 19.06 -6.59
N PHE A 85 -24.13 17.73 -6.52
CA PHE A 85 -23.54 17.01 -5.40
C PHE A 85 -22.04 17.24 -5.32
N PHE A 86 -21.31 17.34 -6.43
CA PHE A 86 -19.92 17.83 -6.40
C PHE A 86 -19.81 19.18 -5.67
N GLU A 87 -20.61 20.18 -6.06
CA GLU A 87 -20.59 21.53 -5.44
C GLU A 87 -20.90 21.47 -3.93
N ILE A 88 -21.91 20.68 -3.54
CA ILE A 88 -22.29 20.47 -2.13
C ILE A 88 -21.17 19.82 -1.34
N LEU A 89 -20.60 18.74 -1.87
CA LEU A 89 -19.60 17.95 -1.16
C LEU A 89 -18.29 18.71 -1.03
N ILE A 90 -17.87 19.46 -2.06
CA ILE A 90 -16.69 20.33 -1.98
C ILE A 90 -16.87 21.37 -0.86
N ALA A 91 -18.05 22.00 -0.78
CA ALA A 91 -18.38 22.92 0.31
C ALA A 91 -18.53 22.22 1.68
N GLY A 92 -18.79 20.91 1.68
CA GLY A 92 -18.86 20.07 2.87
C GLY A 92 -17.50 19.75 3.49
N ILE A 93 -16.40 19.91 2.74
CA ILE A 93 -15.05 19.67 3.25
C ILE A 93 -14.65 20.82 4.18
N ASP A 94 -14.70 20.59 5.49
CA ASP A 94 -14.39 21.57 6.54
C ASP A 94 -13.43 20.98 7.57
N ILE A 95 -12.27 21.61 7.76
CA ILE A 95 -11.24 21.16 8.70
C ILE A 95 -11.72 21.18 10.16
N ASN A 96 -12.69 22.04 10.49
CA ASN A 96 -13.25 22.12 11.83
C ASN A 96 -14.20 20.96 12.16
N ASP A 97 -14.61 20.17 11.16
CA ASP A 97 -15.46 19.01 11.30
C ASP A 97 -14.90 17.86 10.46
N VAL A 98 -13.88 17.19 11.01
CA VAL A 98 -13.15 16.10 10.32
C VAL A 98 -14.08 14.97 9.92
N THR A 99 -15.12 14.68 10.71
CA THR A 99 -16.10 13.63 10.39
C THR A 99 -16.87 13.99 9.14
N LYS A 100 -17.43 15.21 9.07
CA LYS A 100 -18.14 15.69 7.88
C LYS A 100 -17.22 15.81 6.67
N ALA A 101 -15.99 16.28 6.86
CA ALA A 101 -14.99 16.37 5.79
C ALA A 101 -14.67 14.99 5.23
N ASN A 102 -14.42 13.99 6.07
CA ASN A 102 -14.13 12.63 5.67
C ASN A 102 -15.28 12.02 4.83
N ILE A 103 -16.54 12.17 5.28
CA ILE A 103 -17.69 11.65 4.53
C ILE A 103 -17.88 12.41 3.21
N SER A 104 -17.65 13.73 3.20
CA SER A 104 -17.74 14.54 1.97
C SER A 104 -16.68 14.11 0.95
N ILE A 105 -15.43 13.92 1.40
CA ILE A 105 -14.32 13.44 0.59
C ILE A 105 -14.58 12.01 0.09
N HIS A 106 -15.17 11.15 0.92
CA HIS A 106 -15.51 9.78 0.55
C HIS A 106 -16.54 9.73 -0.59
N ASN A 107 -17.61 10.53 -0.49
CA ASN A 107 -18.61 10.65 -1.55
C ASN A 107 -18.05 11.29 -2.83
N LEU A 108 -17.15 12.28 -2.71
CA LEU A 108 -16.44 12.85 -3.87
C LEU A 108 -15.56 11.81 -4.57
N THR A 109 -14.87 10.98 -3.78
CA THR A 109 -14.05 9.88 -4.29
C THR A 109 -14.89 8.92 -5.13
N LEU A 110 -16.10 8.55 -4.67
CA LEU A 110 -17.02 7.73 -5.45
C LEU A 110 -17.42 8.40 -6.76
N LEU A 111 -17.81 9.67 -6.72
CA LEU A 111 -18.17 10.43 -7.92
C LEU A 111 -17.03 10.43 -8.95
N PHE A 112 -15.79 10.65 -8.50
CA PHE A 112 -14.62 10.60 -9.37
C PHE A 112 -14.41 9.23 -10.00
N TYR A 113 -14.73 8.13 -9.32
CA TYR A 113 -14.63 6.79 -9.93
C TYR A 113 -15.75 6.49 -10.92
N ILE A 114 -16.98 6.93 -10.66
CA ILE A 114 -18.15 6.53 -11.46
C ILE A 114 -18.44 7.46 -12.65
N MET A 115 -17.85 8.65 -12.69
CA MET A 115 -18.03 9.63 -13.78
C MET A 115 -16.70 9.98 -14.44
N PRO A 116 -16.57 9.81 -15.78
CA PRO A 116 -15.41 10.32 -16.51
C PRO A 116 -15.30 11.85 -16.38
N LEU A 117 -14.15 12.36 -15.92
CA LEU A 117 -13.93 13.77 -15.65
C LEU A 117 -13.30 14.46 -16.86
N LEU A 118 -14.15 14.87 -17.79
CA LEU A 118 -13.80 15.68 -18.96
C LEU A 118 -15.01 16.47 -19.47
N ASP A 119 -14.77 17.56 -20.21
CA ASP A 119 -15.84 18.23 -20.94
C ASP A 119 -16.13 17.45 -22.23
N TYR A 120 -17.33 16.86 -22.29
CA TYR A 120 -17.83 16.14 -23.45
C TYR A 120 -19.09 16.78 -24.02
N SER A 121 -19.28 18.08 -23.82
CA SER A 121 -20.37 18.88 -24.41
C SER A 121 -20.39 18.83 -25.94
N GLU A 122 -19.23 18.62 -26.57
CA GLU A 122 -19.13 18.49 -28.01
C GLU A 122 -19.64 17.16 -28.57
N CYS A 123 -19.92 16.14 -27.74
CA CYS A 123 -20.52 14.87 -28.19
C CYS A 123 -21.79 15.09 -29.02
N VAL A 124 -22.56 16.13 -28.69
CA VAL A 124 -23.82 16.47 -29.38
C VAL A 124 -23.62 16.83 -30.86
N LYS A 125 -22.40 17.20 -31.27
CA LYS A 125 -22.06 17.48 -32.67
C LYS A 125 -21.88 16.20 -33.49
N TYR A 126 -21.40 15.13 -32.87
CA TYR A 126 -20.97 13.92 -33.55
C TYR A 126 -22.04 12.81 -33.51
N HIS A 127 -22.80 12.71 -32.41
CA HIS A 127 -23.74 11.62 -32.17
C HIS A 127 -25.19 12.09 -32.33
N LYS A 128 -25.88 11.53 -33.33
CA LYS A 128 -27.29 11.86 -33.64
C LYS A 128 -28.29 11.06 -32.82
N ASP A 129 -27.85 9.94 -32.25
CA ASP A 129 -28.62 8.97 -31.46
C ASP A 129 -28.74 9.35 -29.97
N LEU A 130 -28.19 10.50 -29.54
CA LEU A 130 -28.32 10.97 -28.16
C LEU A 130 -29.77 11.32 -27.81
N THR A 131 -30.23 10.83 -26.66
CA THR A 131 -31.52 11.24 -26.09
C THR A 131 -31.50 12.71 -25.67
N ASN A 132 -32.68 13.30 -25.45
CA ASN A 132 -32.78 14.69 -24.96
C ASN A 132 -32.09 14.86 -23.59
N ASP A 133 -32.18 13.84 -22.73
CA ASP A 133 -31.50 13.79 -21.42
C ASP A 133 -29.98 13.72 -21.59
N GLU A 134 -29.49 12.79 -22.43
CA GLU A 134 -28.06 12.65 -22.72
C GLU A 134 -27.47 13.95 -23.29
N LYS A 135 -28.16 14.62 -24.22
CA LYS A 135 -27.73 15.91 -24.76
C LYS A 135 -27.61 16.97 -23.66
N SER A 136 -28.61 17.08 -22.79
CA SER A 136 -28.59 17.98 -21.64
C SER A 136 -27.41 17.69 -20.70
N LEU A 137 -27.15 16.43 -20.38
CA LEU A 137 -26.03 16.02 -19.53
C LEU A 137 -24.67 16.26 -20.20
N CYS A 138 -24.55 16.06 -21.52
CA CYS A 138 -23.36 16.43 -22.28
C CYS A 138 -23.07 17.92 -22.13
N PHE A 139 -24.05 18.82 -22.32
CA PHE A 139 -23.81 20.26 -22.12
C PHE A 139 -23.40 20.61 -20.67
N MET A 140 -23.96 19.91 -19.68
CA MET A 140 -23.58 20.09 -18.27
C MET A 140 -22.17 19.61 -17.94
N SER A 141 -21.61 18.68 -18.73
CA SER A 141 -20.24 18.15 -18.51
C SER A 141 -19.14 19.21 -18.57
N ALA A 142 -19.40 20.36 -19.20
CA ALA A 142 -18.52 21.53 -19.17
C ALA A 142 -18.17 21.99 -17.73
N ARG A 143 -18.97 21.59 -16.72
CA ARG A 143 -18.70 21.83 -15.30
C ARG A 143 -17.58 20.99 -14.71
N LEU A 144 -17.37 19.77 -15.22
CA LEU A 144 -16.49 18.77 -14.60
C LEU A 144 -15.04 19.24 -14.44
N PRO A 145 -14.41 19.88 -15.44
CA PRO A 145 -13.04 20.39 -15.29
C PRO A 145 -12.90 21.41 -14.16
N LEU A 146 -13.89 22.30 -14.01
CA LEU A 146 -13.89 23.31 -12.95
C LEU A 146 -14.15 22.67 -11.57
N LEU A 147 -15.05 21.69 -11.48
CA LEU A 147 -15.33 20.98 -10.22
C LEU A 147 -14.11 20.19 -9.74
N ALA A 148 -13.37 19.56 -10.67
CA ALA A 148 -12.09 18.91 -10.39
C ALA A 148 -11.06 19.91 -9.83
N GLU A 149 -10.96 21.09 -10.43
CA GLU A 149 -10.06 22.16 -9.96
C GLU A 149 -10.46 22.70 -8.58
N LEU A 150 -11.74 22.98 -8.36
CA LEU A 150 -12.24 23.45 -7.06
C LEU A 150 -12.01 22.42 -5.93
N THR A 151 -12.09 21.13 -6.26
CA THR A 151 -11.78 20.06 -5.30
C THR A 151 -10.31 20.11 -4.90
N LEU A 152 -9.39 20.20 -5.88
CA LEU A 152 -7.96 20.31 -5.60
C LEU A 152 -7.64 21.57 -4.79
N ASP A 153 -8.25 22.70 -5.14
CA ASP A 153 -8.06 23.96 -4.40
C ASP A 153 -8.49 23.83 -2.95
N ARG A 154 -9.62 23.15 -2.69
CA ARG A 154 -10.09 22.91 -1.33
C ARG A 154 -9.13 22.01 -0.55
N ILE A 155 -8.57 20.98 -1.18
CA ILE A 155 -7.57 20.10 -0.56
C ILE A 155 -6.29 20.87 -0.24
N LEU A 156 -5.75 21.65 -1.18
CA LEU A 156 -4.56 22.48 -0.96
C LEU A 156 -4.78 23.52 0.14
N GLN A 157 -5.98 24.12 0.20
CA GLN A 157 -6.36 25.03 1.27
C GLN A 157 -6.35 24.35 2.65
N ILE A 158 -6.86 23.13 2.77
CA ILE A 158 -6.80 22.36 4.03
C ILE A 158 -5.36 22.13 4.46
N ILE A 159 -4.51 21.69 3.53
CA ILE A 159 -3.08 21.48 3.80
C ILE A 159 -2.45 22.78 4.29
N GLN A 160 -2.76 23.91 3.66
CA GLN A 160 -2.27 25.22 4.08
C GLN A 160 -2.80 25.63 5.47
N CYS A 161 -4.06 25.32 5.80
CA CYS A 161 -4.61 25.55 7.13
C CYS A 161 -3.87 24.73 8.20
N LEU A 162 -3.59 23.45 7.92
CA LEU A 162 -2.83 22.56 8.82
C LEU A 162 -1.35 22.97 8.96
N ALA A 163 -0.82 23.73 8.01
CA ALA A 163 0.52 24.27 8.08
C ALA A 163 0.66 25.41 9.11
N VAL A 164 -0.45 26.11 9.44
CA VAL A 164 -0.47 27.32 10.28
C VAL A 164 -1.00 27.06 11.70
N THR A 165 -1.65 25.92 11.95
CA THR A 165 -2.21 25.58 13.26
C THR A 165 -1.12 25.46 14.34
N SER A 166 -1.23 26.30 15.40
CA SER A 166 -0.35 26.29 16.57
C SER A 166 -0.38 24.96 17.34
N PRO A 167 0.69 24.62 18.09
CA PRO A 167 0.71 23.50 19.02
C PRO A 167 -0.44 23.56 20.02
N LYS A 168 -0.89 22.39 20.49
CA LYS A 168 -2.02 22.25 21.43
C LYS A 168 -1.73 22.81 22.83
N ASP A 169 -0.45 23.05 23.19
CA ASP A 169 -0.06 23.61 24.49
C ASP A 169 1.04 24.68 24.37
N SER A 170 0.98 25.68 25.26
CA SER A 170 1.77 26.92 25.23
C SER A 170 3.18 26.84 25.83
N SER A 171 3.65 25.63 26.17
CA SER A 171 4.92 25.40 26.89
C SER A 171 6.06 24.85 26.04
N THR A 172 5.87 24.58 24.76
CA THR A 172 6.87 23.91 23.91
C THR A 172 7.27 24.75 22.71
N ALA A 173 8.55 24.67 22.35
CA ALA A 173 9.12 25.36 21.20
C ALA A 173 8.45 24.88 19.90
N LEU A 174 8.18 25.81 18.98
CA LEU A 174 7.55 25.58 17.69
C LEU A 174 8.10 24.34 16.97
N GLY A 175 7.20 23.48 16.48
CA GLY A 175 7.42 22.70 15.24
C GLY A 175 8.65 21.79 15.21
N SER A 176 9.16 21.36 16.36
CA SER A 176 10.26 20.39 16.39
C SER A 176 9.74 19.03 15.89
N PHE A 177 10.37 18.49 14.84
CA PHE A 177 10.12 17.15 14.29
C PHE A 177 10.39 15.99 15.28
N LYS A 178 10.63 16.30 16.56
CA LYS A 178 11.16 15.37 17.57
C LYS A 178 10.23 15.06 18.73
N ASP A 179 9.12 15.76 18.92
CA ASP A 179 8.33 15.58 20.14
C ASP A 179 7.31 14.45 19.99
N GLU A 180 7.25 13.50 20.94
CA GLU A 180 6.23 12.43 20.99
C GLU A 180 4.79 12.97 21.00
N GLU A 181 4.61 14.23 21.41
CA GLU A 181 3.35 14.98 21.43
C GLU A 181 2.98 15.60 20.06
N THR A 182 3.86 15.52 19.05
CA THR A 182 3.56 15.86 17.63
C THR A 182 3.05 14.67 16.82
N ARG A 183 2.74 13.53 17.46
CA ARG A 183 2.11 12.38 16.78
C ARG A 183 0.79 12.79 16.13
N GLU A 184 0.67 12.51 14.83
CA GLU A 184 -0.59 12.65 14.09
C GLU A 184 -1.75 12.04 14.90
N SER A 185 -2.78 12.84 15.15
CA SER A 185 -4.01 12.38 15.77
C SER A 185 -4.74 11.39 14.87
N ASP A 186 -5.63 10.59 15.45
CA ASP A 186 -6.40 9.62 14.66
C ASP A 186 -7.33 10.31 13.65
N GLU A 187 -7.83 11.50 13.98
CA GLU A 187 -8.60 12.34 13.06
C GLU A 187 -7.77 12.81 11.85
N GLU A 188 -6.55 13.29 12.08
CA GLU A 188 -5.62 13.70 11.01
C GLU A 188 -5.23 12.52 10.11
N LYS A 189 -4.99 11.35 10.69
CA LYS A 189 -4.72 10.12 9.92
C LYS A 189 -5.89 9.72 9.04
N VAL A 190 -7.12 9.79 9.56
CA VAL A 190 -8.34 9.50 8.81
C VAL A 190 -8.48 10.49 7.66
N LEU A 191 -8.30 11.79 7.93
CA LEU A 191 -8.39 12.83 6.91
C LEU A 191 -7.34 12.68 5.80
N LYS A 192 -6.07 12.45 6.17
CA LYS A 192 -4.96 12.19 5.25
C LYS A 192 -5.28 11.02 4.31
N LYS A 193 -5.69 9.87 4.87
CA LYS A 193 -6.11 8.70 4.07
C LYS A 193 -7.33 8.99 3.19
N ALA A 194 -8.26 9.83 3.62
CA ALA A 194 -9.40 10.24 2.78
C ALA A 194 -8.94 11.08 1.59
N ILE A 195 -8.06 12.06 1.85
CA ILE A 195 -7.48 12.93 0.82
C ILE A 195 -6.68 12.11 -0.19
N ASP A 196 -5.82 11.20 0.27
CA ASP A 196 -5.02 10.34 -0.60
C ASP A 196 -5.91 9.58 -1.60
N ARG A 197 -6.94 8.88 -1.11
CA ARG A 197 -7.89 8.13 -1.95
C ARG A 197 -8.61 9.04 -2.94
N CYS A 198 -8.99 10.23 -2.51
CA CYS A 198 -9.69 11.22 -3.35
C CYS A 198 -8.79 11.75 -4.46
N VAL A 199 -7.52 12.06 -4.15
CA VAL A 199 -6.50 12.49 -5.11
C VAL A 199 -6.23 11.39 -6.12
N THR A 200 -6.04 10.14 -5.67
CA THR A 200 -5.86 9.00 -6.59
C THR A 200 -7.06 8.88 -7.54
N ALA A 201 -8.29 8.96 -7.03
CA ALA A 201 -9.50 8.87 -7.85
C ALA A 201 -9.60 10.03 -8.86
N LEU A 202 -9.33 11.26 -8.41
CA LEU A 202 -9.31 12.46 -9.23
C LEU A 202 -8.34 12.31 -10.40
N PHE A 203 -7.07 11.94 -10.13
CA PHE A 203 -6.06 11.84 -11.18
C PHE A 203 -6.17 10.57 -12.04
N THR A 204 -6.85 9.54 -11.55
CA THR A 204 -7.09 8.31 -12.33
C THR A 204 -8.18 8.53 -13.38
N ASN A 205 -9.30 9.18 -13.04
CA ASN A 205 -10.45 9.27 -13.94
C ASN A 205 -10.61 10.61 -14.69
N THR A 206 -9.52 11.39 -14.79
CA THR A 206 -9.49 12.72 -15.42
C THR A 206 -8.70 12.72 -16.72
N ALA A 207 -9.24 13.39 -17.74
CA ALA A 207 -8.57 13.53 -19.04
C ALA A 207 -7.25 14.29 -18.94
N ASP A 208 -6.32 13.98 -19.85
CA ASP A 208 -4.93 14.44 -19.81
C ASP A 208 -4.79 15.97 -19.74
N SER A 209 -5.63 16.70 -20.48
CA SER A 209 -5.62 18.16 -20.53
C SER A 209 -5.90 18.78 -19.15
N ILE A 210 -6.80 18.18 -18.39
CA ILE A 210 -7.21 18.65 -17.06
C ILE A 210 -6.16 18.22 -16.05
N THR A 211 -5.74 16.95 -16.08
CA THR A 211 -4.67 16.41 -15.24
C THR A 211 -3.40 17.25 -15.32
N MET A 212 -2.99 17.67 -16.52
CA MET A 212 -1.84 18.56 -16.71
C MET A 212 -2.04 19.95 -16.07
N LYS A 213 -3.25 20.52 -16.16
CA LYS A 213 -3.57 21.81 -15.53
C LYS A 213 -3.50 21.70 -14.00
N LEU A 214 -4.10 20.66 -13.43
CA LEU A 214 -4.10 20.40 -11.99
C LEU A 214 -2.67 20.19 -11.47
N ALA A 215 -1.88 19.37 -12.16
CA ALA A 215 -0.49 19.09 -11.77
C ALA A 215 0.39 20.34 -11.80
N LYS A 216 0.23 21.21 -12.79
CA LYS A 216 0.92 22.52 -12.83
C LYS A 216 0.56 23.38 -11.62
N LYS A 217 -0.69 23.34 -11.16
CA LYS A 217 -1.14 24.07 -9.97
C LYS A 217 -0.47 23.55 -8.70
N VAL A 218 -0.39 22.21 -8.54
CA VAL A 218 0.34 21.58 -7.44
C VAL A 218 1.83 21.91 -7.51
N LEU A 219 2.45 21.87 -8.70
CA LEU A 219 3.86 22.22 -8.87
C LEU A 219 4.14 23.67 -8.49
N THR A 220 3.30 24.61 -8.91
CA THR A 220 3.39 26.01 -8.50
C THR A 220 3.26 26.13 -6.99
N PHE A 221 2.29 25.43 -6.38
CA PHE A 221 2.10 25.44 -4.93
C PHE A 221 3.35 24.97 -4.18
N VAL A 222 3.97 23.87 -4.60
CA VAL A 222 5.21 23.35 -3.98
C VAL A 222 6.39 24.30 -4.19
N LYS A 223 6.46 24.99 -5.34
CA LYS A 223 7.52 25.97 -5.63
C LYS A 223 7.40 27.27 -4.84
N THR A 224 6.19 27.64 -4.42
CA THR A 224 5.92 28.92 -3.74
C THR A 224 5.66 28.78 -2.25
N ASN A 225 5.59 27.56 -1.72
CA ASN A 225 5.29 27.30 -0.32
C ASN A 225 6.29 26.30 0.25
N GLN A 226 6.64 26.51 1.50
CA GLN A 226 7.46 25.60 2.29
C GLN A 226 6.86 25.60 3.71
N PHE A 227 6.61 24.40 4.25
CA PHE A 227 5.96 24.27 5.56
C PHE A 227 6.95 23.85 6.63
N GLU A 228 6.75 24.39 7.83
CA GLU A 228 7.44 23.93 9.04
C GLU A 228 6.69 22.77 9.70
N SER A 229 5.38 22.66 9.46
CA SER A 229 4.54 21.57 9.95
C SER A 229 4.85 20.26 9.21
N GLN A 230 5.26 19.24 9.98
CA GLN A 230 5.50 17.89 9.46
C GLN A 230 4.23 17.28 8.86
N LEU A 231 3.08 17.45 9.51
CA LEU A 231 1.79 16.94 8.99
C LEU A 231 1.46 17.55 7.62
N ALA A 232 1.56 18.88 7.49
CA ALA A 232 1.27 19.55 6.22
C ALA A 232 2.25 19.12 5.11
N THR A 233 3.53 18.96 5.46
CA THR A 233 4.58 18.45 4.57
C THR A 233 4.29 17.02 4.12
N ASP A 234 3.88 16.14 5.02
CA ASP A 234 3.52 14.77 4.69
C ASP A 234 2.28 14.69 3.81
N MET A 235 1.27 15.54 4.05
CA MET A 235 0.05 15.56 3.24
C MET A 235 0.30 16.04 1.82
N ILE A 236 1.10 17.10 1.63
CA ILE A 236 1.44 17.56 0.27
C ILE A 236 2.35 16.54 -0.43
N SER A 237 3.28 15.92 0.29
CA SER A 237 4.18 14.90 -0.28
C SER A 237 3.40 13.65 -0.70
N SER A 238 2.45 13.19 0.12
CA SER A 238 1.53 12.10 -0.23
C SER A 238 0.65 12.45 -1.43
N LEU A 239 0.09 13.67 -1.49
CA LEU A 239 -0.70 14.15 -2.63
C LEU A 239 0.11 14.08 -3.93
N ILE A 240 1.38 14.55 -3.92
CA ILE A 240 2.28 14.49 -5.08
C ILE A 240 2.54 13.03 -5.47
N SER A 241 2.79 12.15 -4.49
CA SER A 241 3.00 10.72 -4.74
C SER A 241 1.78 10.08 -5.41
N GLN A 242 0.57 10.27 -4.86
CA GLN A 242 -0.67 9.73 -5.45
C GLN A 242 -0.92 10.26 -6.86
N MET A 243 -0.72 11.55 -7.08
CA MET A 243 -0.88 12.19 -8.39
C MET A 243 0.12 11.65 -9.42
N THR A 244 1.40 11.60 -9.06
CA THR A 244 2.47 11.16 -9.97
C THR A 244 2.42 9.65 -10.20
N TYR A 245 1.94 8.86 -9.25
CA TYR A 245 1.68 7.43 -9.44
C TYR A 245 0.51 7.19 -10.42
N ALA A 246 -0.59 7.94 -10.28
CA ALA A 246 -1.73 7.87 -11.18
C ALA A 246 -1.39 8.35 -12.61
N SER A 247 -0.43 9.27 -12.74
CA SER A 247 0.05 9.81 -14.02
C SER A 247 1.58 9.97 -14.03
N PRO A 248 2.33 8.88 -14.31
CA PRO A 248 3.80 8.83 -14.20
C PRO A 248 4.54 9.95 -14.92
N ARG A 249 4.06 10.36 -16.11
CA ARG A 249 4.61 11.47 -16.90
C ARG A 249 4.71 12.81 -16.17
N LEU A 250 3.94 13.00 -15.10
CA LEU A 250 3.94 14.24 -14.31
C LEU A 250 5.08 14.28 -13.29
N TRP A 251 5.77 13.17 -13.06
CA TRP A 251 6.76 13.02 -12.01
C TRP A 251 8.01 13.89 -12.22
N LEU A 252 8.52 13.93 -13.45
CA LEU A 252 9.82 14.55 -13.76
C LEU A 252 9.92 16.03 -13.32
N PRO A 253 8.95 16.93 -13.60
CA PRO A 253 9.04 18.32 -13.14
C PRO A 253 9.13 18.50 -11.61
N PHE A 254 8.53 17.58 -10.84
CA PHE A 254 8.64 17.59 -9.37
C PHE A 254 9.99 17.06 -8.92
N ALA A 255 10.43 15.95 -9.50
CA ALA A 255 11.72 15.33 -9.20
C ALA A 255 12.90 16.27 -9.50
N GLU A 256 12.89 16.97 -10.64
CA GLU A 256 13.91 17.96 -10.98
C GLU A 256 13.93 19.13 -10.00
N HIS A 257 12.76 19.64 -9.62
CA HIS A 257 12.66 20.72 -8.64
C HIS A 257 13.20 20.29 -7.27
N VAL A 258 12.80 19.11 -6.78
CA VAL A 258 13.23 18.60 -5.48
C VAL A 258 14.72 18.27 -5.50
N LEU A 259 15.23 17.58 -6.52
CA LEU A 259 16.66 17.27 -6.63
C LEU A 259 17.52 18.53 -6.70
N HIS A 260 17.09 19.54 -7.45
CA HIS A 260 17.81 20.82 -7.51
C HIS A 260 17.95 21.45 -6.12
N ASN A 261 16.86 21.54 -5.35
CA ASN A 261 16.90 22.12 -4.01
C ASN A 261 17.63 21.20 -3.01
N LEU A 262 17.54 19.87 -3.13
CA LEU A 262 18.30 18.94 -2.30
C LEU A 262 19.81 19.19 -2.39
N ARG A 263 20.32 19.47 -3.60
CA ARG A 263 21.75 19.81 -3.78
C ARG A 263 22.16 21.07 -3.03
N ASP A 264 21.26 22.04 -2.93
CA ASP A 264 21.52 23.32 -2.28
C ASP A 264 21.41 23.21 -0.75
N VAL A 265 20.42 22.45 -0.24
CA VAL A 265 20.16 22.34 1.21
C VAL A 265 20.96 21.25 1.91
N LEU A 266 21.40 20.19 1.20
CA LEU A 266 22.23 19.11 1.77
C LEU A 266 23.72 19.40 1.57
N THR A 267 24.20 20.48 2.19
CA THR A 267 25.63 20.81 2.26
C THR A 267 26.42 19.75 3.04
N ALA A 268 27.76 19.83 3.03
CA ALA A 268 28.59 18.91 3.79
C ALA A 268 28.28 18.96 5.31
N GLU A 269 27.98 20.14 5.83
CA GLU A 269 27.58 20.36 7.22
C GLU A 269 26.21 19.72 7.50
N ALA A 270 25.23 19.94 6.63
CA ALA A 270 23.89 19.37 6.78
C ALA A 270 23.91 17.83 6.72
N LYS A 271 24.72 17.24 5.83
CA LYS A 271 24.90 15.78 5.75
C LYS A 271 25.55 15.20 7.01
N ALA A 272 26.47 15.93 7.64
CA ALA A 272 27.15 15.49 8.86
C ALA A 272 26.30 15.69 10.13
N ALA A 273 25.26 16.51 10.06
CA ALA A 273 24.37 16.79 11.18
C ALA A 273 23.43 15.60 11.48
N GLU A 274 23.12 15.40 12.76
CA GLU A 274 22.10 14.42 13.18
C GLU A 274 20.69 14.94 12.88
N ASP A 275 20.54 16.26 12.95
CA ASP A 275 19.28 16.97 12.73
C ASP A 275 19.40 17.90 11.53
N LEU A 276 18.34 17.91 10.74
CA LEU A 276 18.24 18.74 9.56
C LEU A 276 17.47 20.01 9.88
N GLU A 277 17.84 21.11 9.24
CA GLU A 277 17.03 22.32 9.26
C GLU A 277 15.70 22.10 8.54
N THR A 278 14.67 22.88 8.88
CA THR A 278 13.32 22.77 8.32
C THR A 278 13.30 22.75 6.80
N SER A 279 14.18 23.53 6.16
CA SER A 279 14.32 23.53 4.70
C SER A 279 14.84 22.23 4.12
N ALA A 280 15.86 21.65 4.74
CA ALA A 280 16.36 20.35 4.34
C ALA A 280 15.30 19.27 4.58
N GLN A 281 14.59 19.30 5.71
CA GLN A 281 13.53 18.34 6.02
C GLN A 281 12.38 18.39 5.01
N TRP A 282 11.94 19.58 4.60
CA TRP A 282 10.93 19.76 3.55
C TRP A 282 11.29 19.01 2.25
N PHE A 283 12.49 19.25 1.72
CA PHE A 283 12.91 18.62 0.47
C PHE A 283 13.23 17.13 0.62
N VAL A 284 13.73 16.70 1.79
CA VAL A 284 13.95 15.28 2.12
C VAL A 284 12.63 14.50 2.12
N THR A 285 11.58 15.03 2.75
CA THR A 285 10.26 14.38 2.81
C THR A 285 9.60 14.33 1.43
N LEU A 286 9.68 15.42 0.66
CA LEU A 286 9.22 15.43 -0.74
C LEU A 286 9.96 14.39 -1.59
N ALA A 287 11.28 14.26 -1.41
CA ALA A 287 12.09 13.30 -2.13
C ALA A 287 11.71 11.85 -1.80
N GLY A 288 11.50 11.51 -0.52
CA GLY A 288 11.04 10.18 -0.13
C GLY A 288 9.71 9.78 -0.78
N SER A 289 8.79 10.74 -0.89
CA SER A 289 7.49 10.53 -1.56
C SER A 289 7.62 10.38 -3.08
N LEU A 290 8.51 11.15 -3.71
CA LEU A 290 8.81 11.04 -5.14
C LEU A 290 9.60 9.78 -5.49
N LEU A 291 10.40 9.26 -4.56
CA LEU A 291 11.08 7.97 -4.70
C LEU A 291 10.13 6.79 -4.49
N SER A 292 8.86 7.01 -4.13
CA SER A 292 7.81 5.99 -4.13
C SER A 292 7.04 6.04 -5.46
N THR A 293 7.73 5.74 -6.58
CA THR A 293 7.22 5.93 -7.95
C THR A 293 7.12 4.62 -8.76
N THR A 294 6.70 4.71 -10.02
CA THR A 294 6.49 3.55 -10.91
C THR A 294 7.78 3.01 -11.51
N SER A 295 7.76 1.75 -11.97
CA SER A 295 8.86 1.14 -12.73
C SER A 295 9.27 1.97 -13.95
N GLU A 296 8.31 2.56 -14.66
CA GLU A 296 8.53 3.44 -15.80
C GLU A 296 9.46 4.61 -15.45
N ASN A 297 9.19 5.30 -14.33
CA ASN A 297 10.00 6.45 -13.90
C ASN A 297 11.41 6.03 -13.46
N TYR A 298 11.55 4.90 -12.76
CA TYR A 298 12.89 4.40 -12.39
C TYR A 298 13.74 4.05 -13.61
N ILE A 299 13.14 3.45 -14.64
CA ILE A 299 13.86 3.05 -15.85
C ILE A 299 14.23 4.28 -16.69
N GLN A 300 13.29 5.21 -16.90
CA GLN A 300 13.49 6.38 -17.75
C GLN A 300 14.37 7.46 -17.10
N HIS A 301 14.32 7.61 -15.78
CA HIS A 301 14.96 8.69 -15.04
C HIS A 301 15.93 8.20 -13.96
N LYS A 302 16.64 7.11 -14.26
CA LYS A 302 17.55 6.42 -13.33
C LYS A 302 18.53 7.37 -12.61
N ASP A 303 19.09 8.33 -13.34
CA ASP A 303 20.16 9.19 -12.82
C ASP A 303 19.62 10.12 -11.73
N ILE A 304 18.41 10.65 -11.93
CA ILE A 304 17.72 11.47 -10.94
C ILE A 304 17.39 10.64 -9.68
N CYS A 305 16.85 9.43 -9.85
CA CYS A 305 16.53 8.54 -8.73
C CYS A 305 17.79 8.15 -7.94
N PHE A 306 18.85 7.74 -8.64
CA PHE A 306 20.11 7.32 -8.02
C PHE A 306 20.82 8.47 -7.32
N GLU A 307 20.72 9.68 -7.86
CA GLU A 307 21.30 10.85 -7.21
C GLU A 307 20.51 11.25 -5.97
N MET A 308 19.18 11.33 -6.06
CA MET A 308 18.33 11.61 -4.89
C MET A 308 18.58 10.58 -3.78
N ILE A 309 18.57 9.29 -4.10
CA ILE A 309 18.86 8.23 -3.12
C ILE A 309 20.26 8.43 -2.51
N GLY A 310 21.28 8.64 -3.35
CA GLY A 310 22.66 8.86 -2.89
C GLY A 310 22.78 10.02 -1.92
N LEU A 311 22.20 11.18 -2.25
CA LEU A 311 22.21 12.35 -1.37
C LEU A 311 21.56 12.07 -0.01
N LEU A 312 20.49 11.29 0.02
CA LEU A 312 19.74 10.97 1.23
C LEU A 312 20.46 9.94 2.12
N VAL A 313 21.00 8.85 1.55
CA VAL A 313 21.70 7.81 2.33
C VAL A 313 23.09 8.24 2.79
N ASP A 314 23.68 9.28 2.17
CA ASP A 314 24.93 9.90 2.63
C ASP A 314 24.74 10.74 3.91
N CYS A 315 23.50 11.03 4.31
CA CYS A 315 23.23 11.84 5.50
C CYS A 315 23.33 11.02 6.79
N LYS A 316 23.95 11.60 7.83
CA LYS A 316 23.93 11.05 9.19
C LYS A 316 22.53 11.14 9.83
N SER A 317 21.73 12.12 9.42
CA SER A 317 20.37 12.27 9.91
C SER A 317 19.49 11.06 9.57
N LYS A 318 18.89 10.48 10.61
CA LYS A 318 17.99 9.32 10.50
C LYS A 318 16.81 9.59 9.55
N VAL A 319 16.29 10.82 9.53
CA VAL A 319 15.14 11.19 8.69
C VAL A 319 15.51 11.13 7.21
N ALA A 320 16.64 11.73 6.81
CA ALA A 320 17.13 11.66 5.43
C ALA A 320 17.51 10.23 5.04
N TYR A 321 18.30 9.55 5.87
CA TYR A 321 18.73 8.19 5.60
C TYR A 321 17.54 7.25 5.38
N ASN A 322 16.51 7.32 6.24
CA ASN A 322 15.32 6.51 6.12
C ASN A 322 14.54 6.79 4.83
N ASN A 323 14.39 8.06 4.42
CA ASN A 323 13.73 8.39 3.15
C ASN A 323 14.53 7.84 1.95
N GLY A 324 15.86 7.89 1.98
CA GLY A 324 16.72 7.27 0.97
C GLY A 324 16.58 5.75 0.93
N ALA A 325 16.58 5.09 2.09
CA ALA A 325 16.42 3.65 2.23
C ALA A 325 15.03 3.17 1.79
N ILE A 326 13.97 3.93 2.10
CA ILE A 326 12.60 3.69 1.61
C ILE A 326 12.57 3.79 0.08
N GLY A 327 13.24 4.78 -0.51
CA GLY A 327 13.38 4.90 -1.96
C GLY A 327 14.09 3.69 -2.60
N LEU A 328 15.17 3.20 -1.99
CA LEU A 328 15.84 1.97 -2.42
C LEU A 328 14.91 0.75 -2.35
N TRP A 329 14.18 0.61 -1.24
CA TRP A 329 13.23 -0.48 -1.07
C TRP A 329 12.11 -0.42 -2.11
N TYR A 330 11.50 0.75 -2.33
CA TYR A 330 10.44 0.92 -3.33
C TYR A 330 10.95 0.66 -4.75
N MET A 331 12.15 1.11 -5.09
CA MET A 331 12.73 0.86 -6.41
C MET A 331 12.98 -0.63 -6.62
N LEU A 332 13.57 -1.33 -5.65
CA LEU A 332 13.73 -2.78 -5.72
C LEU A 332 12.39 -3.51 -5.81
N TYR A 333 11.43 -3.10 -4.97
CA TYR A 333 10.09 -3.68 -4.87
C TYR A 333 9.33 -3.56 -6.19
N MET A 334 9.28 -2.36 -6.77
CA MET A 334 8.54 -2.09 -8.01
C MET A 334 9.22 -2.75 -9.21
N LEU A 335 10.55 -2.76 -9.29
CA LEU A 335 11.24 -3.36 -10.44
C LEU A 335 11.23 -4.89 -10.44
N SER A 336 11.08 -5.52 -9.26
CA SER A 336 11.22 -6.98 -9.10
C SER A 336 9.89 -7.73 -9.03
N ARG A 337 8.75 -7.04 -8.99
CA ARG A 337 7.42 -7.65 -8.79
C ARG A 337 6.54 -7.54 -10.01
N ILE A 338 5.52 -8.40 -10.07
CA ILE A 338 4.41 -8.29 -11.01
C ILE A 338 3.26 -7.53 -10.33
N TYR A 339 2.76 -6.48 -10.96
CA TYR A 339 1.66 -5.66 -10.42
C TYR A 339 0.83 -5.01 -11.54
N PRO A 340 -0.43 -4.59 -11.30
CA PRO A 340 -1.24 -3.93 -12.31
C PRO A 340 -0.72 -2.54 -12.66
N GLU A 341 -0.62 -2.24 -13.95
CA GLU A 341 -0.14 -0.95 -14.45
C GLU A 341 -1.15 -0.35 -15.44
N ASN A 342 -2.35 -0.04 -14.94
CA ASN A 342 -3.49 0.34 -15.78
C ASN A 342 -3.53 1.81 -16.19
N SER A 343 -2.62 2.64 -15.70
CA SER A 343 -2.56 4.08 -16.01
C SER A 343 -2.60 4.34 -17.53
N ARG A 344 -1.92 3.51 -18.33
CA ARG A 344 -1.93 3.57 -19.79
C ARG A 344 -3.30 3.27 -20.40
N TYR A 345 -3.99 2.23 -19.93
CA TYR A 345 -5.33 1.89 -20.43
C TYR A 345 -6.35 2.95 -20.04
N ILE A 346 -6.28 3.45 -18.80
CA ILE A 346 -7.20 4.47 -18.31
C ILE A 346 -6.99 5.78 -19.10
N SER A 347 -5.75 6.21 -19.29
CA SER A 347 -5.44 7.36 -20.14
C SER A 347 -5.93 7.13 -21.58
N SER A 348 -5.66 5.96 -22.18
CA SER A 348 -6.15 5.67 -23.55
C SER A 348 -7.69 5.72 -23.66
N ARG A 349 -8.40 5.29 -22.62
CA ARG A 349 -9.87 5.30 -22.54
C ARG A 349 -10.41 6.72 -22.44
N LEU A 350 -9.81 7.56 -21.61
CA LEU A 350 -10.26 8.94 -21.35
C LEU A 350 -9.90 9.91 -22.47
N ASN A 351 -8.91 9.59 -23.30
CA ASN A 351 -8.49 10.41 -24.43
C ASN A 351 -9.05 9.93 -25.79
N ARG A 352 -10.05 9.03 -25.79
CA ARG A 352 -10.76 8.63 -27.01
C ARG A 352 -11.45 9.84 -27.66
N PRO A 353 -11.45 9.97 -29.00
CA PRO A 353 -12.20 11.01 -29.68
C PRO A 353 -13.70 10.96 -29.34
N LEU A 354 -14.29 12.12 -29.03
CA LEU A 354 -15.72 12.23 -28.73
C LEU A 354 -16.62 11.88 -29.93
N SER A 355 -16.06 11.75 -31.14
CA SER A 355 -16.77 11.24 -32.31
C SER A 355 -17.03 9.73 -32.26
N GLU A 356 -16.24 8.99 -31.50
CA GLU A 356 -16.31 7.52 -31.39
C GLU A 356 -16.80 7.06 -30.01
N TRP A 357 -16.79 7.96 -29.04
CA TRP A 357 -17.10 7.66 -27.65
C TRP A 357 -18.12 8.65 -27.06
N VAL A 358 -19.06 8.12 -26.27
CA VAL A 358 -20.10 8.87 -25.56
C VAL A 358 -19.93 8.67 -24.05
N PRO A 359 -19.19 9.54 -23.34
CA PRO A 359 -18.82 9.33 -21.93
C PRO A 359 -20.00 9.20 -20.98
N VAL A 360 -21.11 9.90 -21.23
CA VAL A 360 -22.30 9.88 -20.36
C VAL A 360 -22.92 8.48 -20.22
N ARG A 361 -22.73 7.60 -21.22
CA ARG A 361 -23.23 6.21 -21.21
C ARG A 361 -22.40 5.29 -20.30
N GLU A 362 -21.14 5.65 -20.05
CA GLU A 362 -20.22 4.92 -19.18
C GLU A 362 -20.36 5.30 -17.70
N TRP A 363 -21.24 6.23 -17.34
CA TRP A 363 -21.52 6.55 -15.95
C TRP A 363 -21.96 5.31 -15.17
N GLY A 364 -21.30 5.07 -14.04
CA GLY A 364 -21.56 3.92 -13.16
C GLY A 364 -21.42 2.56 -13.83
N GLN A 365 -20.76 2.48 -14.99
CA GLN A 365 -20.68 1.24 -15.77
C GLN A 365 -20.00 0.13 -14.97
N LEU A 366 -20.66 -1.03 -14.90
CA LEU A 366 -20.11 -2.24 -14.30
C LEU A 366 -19.62 -3.18 -15.40
N TYR A 367 -18.50 -3.84 -15.15
CA TYR A 367 -17.82 -4.71 -16.10
C TYR A 367 -17.84 -6.16 -15.61
N GLY A 368 -18.02 -7.09 -16.54
CA GLY A 368 -17.74 -8.50 -16.27
C GLY A 368 -16.25 -8.81 -16.40
N LEU A 369 -15.79 -9.87 -15.73
CA LEU A 369 -14.38 -10.31 -15.78
C LEU A 369 -13.84 -10.55 -17.21
N LYS A 370 -14.70 -11.01 -18.13
CA LYS A 370 -14.31 -11.25 -19.54
C LYS A 370 -14.19 -9.98 -20.38
N GLU A 371 -14.78 -8.88 -19.91
CA GLU A 371 -14.81 -7.58 -20.60
C GLU A 371 -13.66 -6.68 -20.12
N SER A 372 -13.10 -6.93 -18.93
CA SER A 372 -11.99 -6.16 -18.37
C SER A 372 -10.66 -6.50 -19.05
N LYS A 373 -9.99 -5.48 -19.57
CA LYS A 373 -8.59 -5.56 -20.00
C LYS A 373 -7.71 -4.96 -18.91
N MET A 374 -6.64 -5.65 -18.54
CA MET A 374 -5.72 -5.21 -17.52
C MET A 374 -4.28 -5.22 -18.04
N ALA A 375 -3.54 -4.16 -17.73
CA ALA A 375 -2.11 -4.08 -17.96
C ALA A 375 -1.40 -4.55 -16.71
N TRP A 376 -0.30 -5.26 -16.92
CA TRP A 376 0.57 -5.72 -15.87
C TRP A 376 1.98 -5.25 -16.19
N TYR A 377 2.66 -4.73 -15.18
CA TYR A 377 4.09 -4.69 -15.20
C TYR A 377 4.62 -6.09 -14.93
N VAL A 378 5.55 -6.55 -15.77
CA VAL A 378 6.28 -7.81 -15.60
C VAL A 378 7.77 -7.48 -15.72
N PRO A 379 8.62 -7.85 -14.73
CA PRO A 379 10.04 -7.55 -14.76
C PRO A 379 10.74 -8.08 -16.03
N GLY A 380 11.13 -7.17 -16.92
CA GLY A 380 11.91 -7.45 -18.12
C GLY A 380 13.42 -7.35 -17.88
N GLU A 381 14.21 -7.50 -18.95
CA GLU A 381 15.68 -7.40 -18.86
C GLU A 381 16.17 -6.01 -18.42
N GLU A 382 15.49 -4.94 -18.84
CA GLU A 382 15.80 -3.58 -18.39
C GLU A 382 15.60 -3.41 -16.88
N GLY A 383 14.48 -3.91 -16.35
CA GLY A 383 14.18 -3.89 -14.91
C GLY A 383 15.20 -4.70 -14.11
N LYS A 384 15.57 -5.90 -14.57
CA LYS A 384 16.62 -6.72 -13.94
C LYS A 384 17.98 -6.03 -13.96
N GLY A 385 18.35 -5.42 -15.08
CA GLY A 385 19.58 -4.64 -15.22
C GLY A 385 19.61 -3.47 -14.24
N MET A 386 18.48 -2.77 -14.08
CA MET A 386 18.34 -1.68 -13.13
C MET A 386 18.48 -2.15 -11.67
N VAL A 387 17.87 -3.29 -11.31
CA VAL A 387 18.02 -3.91 -9.97
C VAL A 387 19.49 -4.24 -9.71
N LYS A 388 20.20 -4.84 -10.68
CA LYS A 388 21.62 -5.15 -10.54
C LYS A 388 22.45 -3.88 -10.27
N LEU A 389 22.24 -2.82 -11.05
CA LEU A 389 22.93 -1.54 -10.87
C LEU A 389 22.64 -0.91 -9.49
N LEU A 390 21.39 -0.99 -9.02
CA LEU A 390 21.00 -0.51 -7.70
C LEU A 390 21.71 -1.28 -6.58
N LEU A 391 21.75 -2.61 -6.68
CA LEU A 391 22.41 -3.47 -5.69
C LEU A 391 23.92 -3.22 -5.66
N GLU A 392 24.56 -3.15 -6.83
CA GLU A 392 26.00 -2.87 -6.96
C GLU A 392 26.38 -1.49 -6.40
N LYS A 393 25.53 -0.48 -6.60
CA LYS A 393 25.82 0.88 -6.16
C LYS A 393 25.57 1.10 -4.66
N PHE A 394 24.48 0.59 -4.11
CA PHE A 394 24.02 0.98 -2.77
C PHE A 394 24.06 -0.15 -1.74
N VAL A 395 23.82 -1.40 -2.16
CA VAL A 395 23.66 -2.51 -1.20
C VAL A 395 24.97 -3.25 -0.99
N PHE A 396 25.63 -3.69 -2.05
CA PHE A 396 26.86 -4.48 -1.96
C PHE A 396 28.00 -3.77 -1.23
N PRO A 397 28.26 -2.46 -1.41
CA PRO A 397 29.29 -1.77 -0.65
C PRO A 397 29.03 -1.80 0.87
N ILE A 398 27.76 -1.67 1.28
CA ILE A 398 27.37 -1.77 2.69
C ILE A 398 27.55 -3.21 3.20
N VAL A 399 27.09 -4.20 2.43
CA VAL A 399 27.28 -5.63 2.77
C VAL A 399 28.77 -5.97 2.91
N GLU A 400 29.64 -5.45 2.05
CA GLU A 400 31.09 -5.63 2.13
C GLU A 400 31.67 -4.93 3.36
N SER A 401 31.26 -3.70 3.66
CA SER A 401 31.69 -3.01 4.88
C SER A 401 31.34 -3.79 6.17
N LEU A 402 30.17 -4.44 6.19
CA LEU A 402 29.73 -5.27 7.31
C LEU A 402 30.50 -6.59 7.41
N ARG A 403 31.15 -7.05 6.33
CA ARG A 403 32.03 -8.22 6.31
C ARG A 403 33.44 -7.91 6.82
N ASP A 404 33.91 -6.66 6.65
CA ASP A 404 35.27 -6.23 7.02
C ASP A 404 35.38 -5.71 8.46
N VAL A 405 34.29 -5.24 9.06
CA VAL A 405 34.20 -5.14 10.53
C VAL A 405 34.30 -6.57 11.05
N ASN A 406 35.24 -6.88 11.96
CA ASN A 406 35.43 -8.18 12.61
C ASN A 406 34.16 -8.63 13.36
N MET A 407 33.11 -8.97 12.62
CA MET A 407 31.97 -9.74 13.02
C MET A 407 32.38 -11.18 12.76
N ASP A 408 32.61 -11.90 13.85
CA ASP A 408 32.92 -13.32 13.83
C ASP A 408 32.03 -14.05 12.82
N ARG A 409 32.70 -14.86 11.99
CA ARG A 409 32.17 -15.57 10.83
C ARG A 409 30.77 -16.17 11.07
N LEU A 410 29.73 -15.47 10.62
CA LEU A 410 28.40 -16.03 10.42
C LEU A 410 27.88 -15.60 9.05
N HIS A 411 28.14 -16.48 8.10
CA HIS A 411 27.83 -16.30 6.70
C HIS A 411 26.31 -16.30 6.47
N GLN A 412 25.84 -15.13 6.04
CA GLN A 412 24.80 -14.87 5.03
C GLN A 412 23.35 -14.88 5.53
N LEU A 413 22.70 -13.73 5.31
CA LEU A 413 21.28 -13.44 5.41
C LEU A 413 20.76 -13.22 3.99
N ASP A 414 19.58 -13.77 3.70
CA ASP A 414 18.63 -13.47 2.61
C ASP A 414 17.58 -14.58 2.67
N ILE A 415 16.26 -14.44 2.86
CA ILE A 415 15.23 -13.39 2.76
C ILE A 415 14.14 -13.78 3.79
N ALA A 416 13.37 -12.82 4.33
CA ALA A 416 12.09 -13.11 4.98
C ALA A 416 10.99 -12.21 4.40
N ALA A 417 9.90 -12.82 3.94
CA ALA A 417 8.69 -12.14 3.47
C ALA A 417 7.62 -12.22 4.56
N GLY A 418 7.00 -11.08 4.89
CA GLY A 418 5.91 -11.00 5.87
C GLY A 418 4.52 -11.09 5.23
N GLU A 419 3.56 -11.55 6.03
CA GLU A 419 2.17 -11.89 5.67
C GLU A 419 1.22 -10.68 5.60
N HIS A 420 0.17 -10.80 4.79
CA HIS A 420 -0.95 -9.84 4.69
C HIS A 420 -2.31 -10.55 4.90
N GLY A 421 -2.61 -11.09 6.07
CA GLY A 421 -3.77 -11.98 6.29
C GLY A 421 -5.18 -11.36 6.20
N ASP A 422 -5.36 -10.07 6.50
CA ASP A 422 -6.69 -9.59 6.91
C ASP A 422 -7.57 -9.01 5.78
N ILE A 423 -7.02 -8.77 4.59
CA ILE A 423 -7.79 -8.23 3.44
C ILE A 423 -8.49 -9.35 2.65
N TYR A 424 -8.05 -10.61 2.81
CA TYR A 424 -8.46 -11.73 1.95
C TYR A 424 -9.91 -12.21 2.17
N ASN A 425 -10.44 -12.11 3.39
CA ASN A 425 -11.80 -12.61 3.69
C ASN A 425 -12.92 -11.72 3.15
N TYR A 426 -12.64 -10.44 2.85
CA TYR A 426 -13.66 -9.53 2.32
C TYR A 426 -13.91 -9.70 0.81
N LEU A 427 -12.93 -10.25 0.07
CA LEU A 427 -12.95 -10.32 -1.39
C LEU A 427 -13.43 -11.66 -1.97
N THR A 428 -13.65 -12.69 -1.13
CA THR A 428 -14.07 -14.04 -1.56
C THR A 428 -15.59 -14.26 -1.52
N THR A 429 -16.37 -13.29 -1.06
CA THR A 429 -17.83 -13.38 -1.09
C THR A 429 -18.33 -13.13 -2.51
N PRO A 430 -19.12 -14.02 -3.14
CA PRO A 430 -19.56 -13.86 -4.53
C PRO A 430 -20.64 -12.76 -4.62
N LEU A 431 -20.22 -11.50 -4.58
CA LEU A 431 -21.07 -10.33 -4.76
C LEU A 431 -20.98 -9.90 -6.23
N SER A 432 -22.03 -10.24 -7.00
CA SER A 432 -22.26 -9.81 -8.39
C SER A 432 -21.23 -10.25 -9.45
N LYS A 433 -21.70 -10.76 -10.59
CA LYS A 433 -20.84 -11.05 -11.76
C LYS A 433 -20.26 -9.79 -12.42
N LYS A 434 -20.74 -8.60 -12.07
CA LYS A 434 -20.30 -7.32 -12.62
C LYS A 434 -19.99 -6.32 -11.51
N VAL A 435 -18.80 -5.75 -11.53
CA VAL A 435 -18.33 -4.74 -10.58
C VAL A 435 -17.62 -3.59 -11.32
N GLN A 436 -17.26 -2.53 -10.61
CA GLN A 436 -16.46 -1.44 -11.18
C GLN A 436 -15.07 -1.94 -11.59
N ILE A 437 -14.48 -1.34 -12.63
CA ILE A 437 -13.22 -1.84 -13.21
C ILE A 437 -12.07 -1.88 -12.20
N PHE A 438 -11.91 -0.84 -11.36
CA PHE A 438 -10.86 -0.77 -10.34
C PHE A 438 -10.99 -1.89 -9.27
N VAL A 439 -12.20 -2.39 -9.03
CA VAL A 439 -12.43 -3.52 -8.11
C VAL A 439 -11.93 -4.82 -8.74
N LEU A 440 -12.20 -5.05 -10.04
CA LEU A 440 -11.66 -6.21 -10.76
C LEU A 440 -10.13 -6.19 -10.78
N GLU A 441 -9.53 -5.00 -10.95
CA GLU A 441 -8.08 -4.84 -10.94
C GLU A 441 -7.47 -5.23 -9.59
N SER A 442 -8.09 -4.76 -8.50
CA SER A 442 -7.68 -5.08 -7.14
C SER A 442 -7.84 -6.57 -6.84
N GLN A 443 -8.96 -7.17 -7.25
CA GLN A 443 -9.20 -8.62 -7.11
C GLN A 443 -8.19 -9.45 -7.89
N ALA A 444 -7.87 -9.07 -9.12
CA ALA A 444 -6.88 -9.76 -9.94
C ALA A 444 -5.48 -9.69 -9.31
N TYR A 445 -5.10 -8.53 -8.76
CA TYR A 445 -3.83 -8.39 -8.06
C TYR A 445 -3.76 -9.21 -6.78
N VAL A 446 -4.82 -9.18 -5.97
CA VAL A 446 -4.92 -9.99 -4.75
C VAL A 446 -4.86 -11.48 -5.08
N ALA A 447 -5.50 -11.93 -6.16
CA ALA A 447 -5.40 -13.32 -6.62
C ALA A 447 -3.97 -13.68 -7.05
N HIS A 448 -3.27 -12.77 -7.75
CA HIS A 448 -1.86 -12.96 -8.08
C HIS A 448 -0.99 -13.07 -6.81
N MET A 449 -1.17 -12.16 -5.84
CA MET A 449 -0.47 -12.19 -4.55
C MET A 449 -0.69 -13.51 -3.83
N ARG A 450 -1.93 -13.99 -3.82
CA ARG A 450 -2.29 -15.28 -3.25
C ARG A 450 -1.54 -16.43 -3.94
N ILE A 451 -1.49 -16.48 -5.26
CA ILE A 451 -0.76 -17.52 -6.00
C ILE A 451 0.73 -17.50 -5.66
N VAL A 452 1.32 -16.31 -5.50
CA VAL A 452 2.74 -16.16 -5.14
C VAL A 452 3.00 -16.65 -3.71
N VAL A 453 2.12 -16.32 -2.76
CA VAL A 453 2.23 -16.72 -1.36
C VAL A 453 1.93 -18.21 -1.15
N GLU A 454 0.91 -18.76 -1.84
CA GLU A 454 0.50 -20.17 -1.75
C GLU A 454 1.34 -21.10 -2.65
N SER A 455 2.33 -20.58 -3.37
CA SER A 455 3.26 -21.38 -4.17
C SER A 455 3.90 -22.46 -3.30
N PRO A 456 4.01 -23.73 -3.77
CA PRO A 456 4.32 -24.87 -2.92
C PRO A 456 5.54 -24.64 -2.04
N ALA A 457 5.41 -25.06 -0.77
CA ALA A 457 6.43 -24.94 0.27
C ALA A 457 7.82 -25.17 -0.30
N ARG A 458 8.67 -24.14 -0.22
CA ARG A 458 10.08 -24.29 -0.57
C ARG A 458 10.66 -25.37 0.35
N ALA A 459 11.58 -26.17 -0.16
CA ALA A 459 12.23 -27.17 0.69
C ALA A 459 12.90 -26.48 1.89
N PHE A 460 12.70 -27.01 3.10
CA PHE A 460 13.47 -26.56 4.26
C PHE A 460 14.95 -26.89 4.02
N THR A 461 15.79 -25.88 3.90
CA THR A 461 17.20 -26.05 3.55
C THR A 461 18.08 -25.99 4.81
N MET A 462 19.32 -26.48 4.69
CA MET A 462 20.33 -26.27 5.74
C MET A 462 20.61 -24.81 6.05
N PHE A 463 20.29 -23.90 5.12
CA PHE A 463 20.39 -22.47 5.35
C PHE A 463 19.25 -21.97 6.26
N HIS A 464 18.00 -22.37 6.00
CA HIS A 464 16.86 -22.05 6.86
C HIS A 464 17.08 -22.55 8.29
N LEU A 465 17.62 -23.76 8.45
CA LEU A 465 18.01 -24.30 9.76
C LEU A 465 19.00 -23.40 10.51
N ARG A 466 20.02 -22.87 9.82
CA ARG A 466 21.01 -21.96 10.42
C ARG A 466 20.38 -20.63 10.85
N VAL A 467 19.53 -20.04 10.00
CA VAL A 467 18.80 -18.82 10.33
C VAL A 467 17.92 -19.02 11.56
N LEU A 468 17.26 -20.17 11.63
CA LEU A 468 16.39 -20.53 12.75
C LEU A 468 17.16 -20.63 14.09
N HIS A 469 18.34 -21.26 14.09
CA HIS A 469 19.22 -21.30 15.27
C HIS A 469 19.67 -19.89 15.72
N LEU A 470 19.96 -18.98 14.77
CA LEU A 470 20.32 -17.61 15.10
C LEU A 470 19.15 -16.83 15.70
N LEU A 471 17.97 -16.96 15.10
CA LEU A 471 16.76 -16.34 15.61
C LEU A 471 16.41 -16.87 17.01
N ALA A 472 16.55 -18.18 17.24
CA ALA A 472 16.35 -18.78 18.56
C ALA A 472 17.27 -18.14 19.62
N ARG A 473 18.55 -17.90 19.29
CA ARG A 473 19.46 -17.18 20.20
C ARG A 473 19.07 -15.73 20.41
N LEU A 474 18.57 -15.04 19.38
CA LEU A 474 18.06 -13.68 19.51
C LEU A 474 16.80 -13.61 20.40
N THR A 475 15.99 -14.67 20.48
CA THR A 475 14.88 -14.72 21.44
C THR A 475 15.31 -14.84 22.90
N LEU A 476 16.57 -15.18 23.14
CA LEU A 476 17.24 -15.22 24.44
C LEU A 476 18.06 -13.94 24.72
N ASN A 477 17.95 -12.92 23.86
CA ASN A 477 18.66 -11.66 24.06
C ASN A 477 18.14 -10.93 25.31
N ASP A 478 18.98 -10.17 26.03
CA ASP A 478 18.57 -9.43 27.23
C ASP A 478 17.64 -8.23 26.92
N TYR A 479 17.65 -7.69 25.70
CA TYR A 479 16.78 -6.60 25.27
C TYR A 479 15.41 -7.12 24.81
N SER A 480 14.33 -6.62 25.42
CA SER A 480 12.97 -7.06 25.13
C SER A 480 12.50 -6.78 23.71
N GLU A 481 12.94 -5.66 23.11
CA GLU A 481 12.61 -5.29 21.72
C GLU A 481 13.21 -6.30 20.73
N VAL A 482 14.48 -6.67 20.92
CA VAL A 482 15.17 -7.68 20.10
C VAL A 482 14.48 -9.03 20.23
N ARG A 483 14.08 -9.42 21.44
CA ARG A 483 13.29 -10.64 21.64
C ARG A 483 11.94 -10.58 20.93
N GLY A 484 11.23 -9.45 21.01
CA GLY A 484 9.93 -9.25 20.38
C GLY A 484 9.97 -9.44 18.86
N GLU A 485 10.92 -8.79 18.20
CA GLU A 485 11.10 -8.89 16.74
C GLU A 485 11.56 -10.30 16.32
N ALA A 486 12.52 -10.90 17.04
CA ALA A 486 12.99 -12.25 16.73
C ALA A 486 11.87 -13.31 16.88
N ARG A 487 10.98 -13.14 17.86
CA ARG A 487 9.80 -14.01 18.06
C ARG A 487 8.82 -13.90 16.91
N ALA A 488 8.50 -12.68 16.46
CA ALA A 488 7.57 -12.46 15.35
C ALA A 488 8.03 -13.19 14.09
N VAL A 489 9.35 -13.14 13.80
CA VAL A 489 9.94 -13.86 12.66
C VAL A 489 9.91 -15.38 12.86
N LEU A 490 10.22 -15.90 14.06
CA LEU A 490 10.15 -17.34 14.33
C LEU A 490 8.74 -17.92 14.22
N SER A 491 7.73 -17.19 14.71
CA SER A 491 6.33 -17.63 14.63
C SER A 491 5.89 -17.81 13.16
N SER A 492 6.30 -16.89 12.29
CA SER A 492 6.07 -17.01 10.83
C SER A 492 6.85 -18.19 10.21
N LEU A 493 8.10 -18.44 10.62
CA LEU A 493 8.85 -19.59 10.13
C LEU A 493 8.27 -20.94 10.60
N PHE A 494 7.65 -20.98 11.78
CA PHE A 494 6.98 -22.17 12.29
C PHE A 494 5.67 -22.48 11.57
N SER A 495 4.94 -21.46 11.09
CA SER A 495 3.76 -21.67 10.24
C SER A 495 4.15 -22.16 8.84
N GLU A 496 5.32 -21.73 8.33
CA GLU A 496 5.81 -22.11 7.00
C GLU A 496 6.51 -23.48 6.96
N TYR A 497 7.27 -23.84 8.01
CA TYR A 497 8.07 -25.07 8.05
C TYR A 497 7.78 -25.91 9.29
N ALA A 498 7.06 -27.03 9.12
CA ALA A 498 6.69 -27.93 10.22
C ALA A 498 7.89 -28.44 11.05
N ILE A 499 9.06 -28.68 10.40
CA ILE A 499 10.28 -29.17 11.08
C ILE A 499 11.00 -28.08 11.89
N ALA A 500 10.69 -26.80 11.66
CA ALA A 500 11.40 -25.70 12.30
C ALA A 500 11.22 -25.73 13.83
N LYS A 501 10.02 -26.01 14.32
CA LYS A 501 9.72 -26.05 15.77
C LYS A 501 10.62 -27.02 16.54
N GLU A 502 10.80 -28.23 16.03
CA GLU A 502 11.65 -29.26 16.66
C GLU A 502 13.13 -28.90 16.62
N SER A 503 13.56 -28.15 15.61
CA SER A 503 14.98 -27.94 15.33
C SER A 503 15.68 -26.89 16.20
N ILE A 504 14.95 -26.08 16.97
CA ILE A 504 15.54 -25.06 17.88
C ILE A 504 15.55 -25.47 19.35
N VAL A 505 14.98 -26.64 19.69
CA VAL A 505 14.90 -27.12 21.08
C VAL A 505 16.28 -27.14 21.72
N GLU A 506 17.31 -27.55 20.98
CA GLU A 506 18.69 -27.63 21.46
C GLU A 506 19.35 -26.26 21.73
N ASP A 507 18.85 -25.15 21.17
CA ASP A 507 19.39 -23.81 21.47
C ASP A 507 18.71 -23.16 22.67
N ILE A 508 17.43 -23.48 22.93
CA ILE A 508 16.67 -22.89 24.04
C ILE A 508 16.87 -23.67 25.34
N LEU A 509 16.91 -25.00 25.26
CA LEU A 509 17.00 -25.89 26.42
C LEU A 509 18.21 -25.60 27.32
N PRO A 510 19.43 -25.33 26.81
CA PRO A 510 20.58 -25.01 27.66
C PRO A 510 20.33 -23.80 28.56
N SER A 511 19.75 -22.71 28.03
CA SER A 511 19.43 -21.50 28.81
C SER A 511 18.31 -21.74 29.83
N LEU A 512 17.43 -22.71 29.63
CA LEU A 512 16.42 -23.07 30.62
C LEU A 512 16.95 -23.96 31.75
N THR A 513 18.05 -24.64 31.49
CA THR A 513 18.70 -25.55 32.46
C THR A 513 19.92 -24.96 33.14
N ASP A 514 20.45 -23.84 32.65
CA ASP A 514 21.60 -23.14 33.24
C ASP A 514 21.17 -22.29 34.45
N PRO A 515 21.70 -22.57 35.66
CA PRO A 515 21.39 -21.78 36.86
C PRO A 515 21.89 -20.33 36.81
N ASN A 516 22.74 -19.97 35.83
CA ASN A 516 23.24 -18.60 35.64
C ASN A 516 22.44 -17.79 34.61
N SER A 517 21.40 -18.35 34.00
CA SER A 517 20.58 -17.65 33.01
C SER A 517 19.88 -16.42 33.58
N THR A 518 19.81 -15.35 32.79
CA THR A 518 19.16 -14.10 33.23
C THR A 518 17.65 -14.28 33.34
N ARG A 519 17.01 -13.51 34.22
CA ARG A 519 15.53 -13.47 34.29
C ARG A 519 14.90 -13.16 32.93
N ASP A 520 15.58 -12.39 32.11
CA ASP A 520 15.12 -12.00 30.78
C ASP A 520 15.28 -13.10 29.72
N GLN A 521 16.35 -13.90 29.79
CA GLN A 521 16.53 -15.13 29.00
C GLN A 521 15.47 -16.18 29.31
N LEU A 522 15.13 -16.34 30.60
CA LEU A 522 14.14 -17.31 31.06
C LEU A 522 12.70 -16.97 30.64
N LYS A 523 12.41 -15.74 30.20
CA LYS A 523 11.07 -15.37 29.68
C LYS A 523 10.68 -16.16 28.42
N VAL A 524 11.60 -16.90 27.81
CA VAL A 524 11.35 -17.80 26.67
C VAL A 524 10.36 -18.93 26.95
N VAL A 525 10.21 -19.36 28.21
CA VAL A 525 9.21 -20.37 28.59
C VAL A 525 7.78 -19.84 28.64
N ASP A 526 7.59 -18.52 28.67
CA ASP A 526 6.26 -17.91 28.65
C ASP A 526 5.71 -17.78 27.22
N TYR A 527 6.42 -18.28 26.21
CA TYR A 527 6.02 -18.14 24.80
C TYR A 527 5.05 -19.26 24.42
N PRO A 528 3.84 -18.95 23.90
CA PRO A 528 2.84 -19.95 23.54
C PRO A 528 3.38 -21.03 22.61
N GLU A 529 4.19 -20.70 21.61
CA GLU A 529 4.73 -21.66 20.66
C GLU A 529 5.80 -22.58 21.28
N VAL A 530 6.52 -22.09 22.29
CA VAL A 530 7.49 -22.88 23.06
C VAL A 530 6.75 -23.78 24.05
N ILE A 531 5.69 -23.27 24.69
CA ILE A 531 4.79 -24.06 25.55
C ILE A 531 4.14 -25.18 24.75
N ASP A 532 3.57 -24.88 23.58
CA ASP A 532 2.96 -25.86 22.68
C ASP A 532 3.98 -26.92 22.23
N LEU A 533 5.21 -26.50 21.90
CA LEU A 533 6.30 -27.41 21.57
C LEU A 533 6.68 -28.32 22.75
N TYR A 534 6.74 -27.79 23.96
CA TYR A 534 6.98 -28.57 25.17
C TYR A 534 5.83 -29.52 25.48
N ASP A 535 4.59 -29.09 25.32
CA ASP A 535 3.39 -29.91 25.51
C ASP A 535 3.30 -31.01 24.45
N ASP A 536 3.68 -30.74 23.20
CA ASP A 536 3.79 -31.71 22.11
C ASP A 536 4.90 -32.73 22.38
N LEU A 537 6.11 -32.28 22.77
CA LEU A 537 7.21 -33.17 23.17
C LEU A 537 6.83 -34.01 24.38
N TRP A 538 6.18 -33.42 25.39
CA TRP A 538 5.73 -34.11 26.60
C TRP A 538 4.63 -35.12 26.28
N ASN A 539 3.68 -34.76 25.41
CA ASN A 539 2.65 -35.67 24.91
C ASN A 539 3.25 -36.78 24.07
N ASP A 540 4.28 -36.53 23.26
CA ASP A 540 4.94 -37.54 22.44
C ASP A 540 5.84 -38.46 23.26
N ILE A 541 6.50 -37.95 24.31
CA ILE A 541 7.17 -38.75 25.35
C ILE A 541 6.13 -39.62 26.08
N GLY A 542 4.98 -39.05 26.45
CA GLY A 542 3.86 -39.75 27.08
C GLY A 542 3.19 -40.78 26.17
N LYS A 543 3.12 -40.52 24.85
CA LYS A 543 2.66 -41.45 23.81
C LYS A 543 3.70 -42.54 23.57
N MET A 544 4.99 -42.27 23.52
CA MET A 544 6.03 -43.30 23.38
C MET A 544 6.02 -44.29 24.56
N GLN A 545 5.65 -43.84 25.76
CA GLN A 545 5.49 -44.72 26.93
C GLN A 545 4.23 -45.60 26.91
N LYS A 546 3.21 -45.33 26.07
CA LYS A 546 1.91 -46.05 26.10
C LYS A 546 1.83 -47.33 25.23
N PRO A 547 2.34 -47.42 23.99
CA PRO A 547 2.36 -48.65 23.18
C PRO A 547 3.38 -49.69 23.66
N ALA A 548 4.49 -49.25 24.27
CA ALA A 548 5.54 -50.14 24.75
C ALA A 548 5.06 -51.11 25.84
N ARG A 549 4.02 -50.75 26.60
CA ARG A 549 3.46 -51.61 27.67
C ARG A 549 2.35 -52.57 27.23
N LYS A 550 1.72 -52.41 26.06
CA LYS A 550 0.58 -53.26 25.64
C LYS A 550 0.87 -54.25 24.51
N HIS A 551 1.93 -54.04 23.72
CA HIS A 551 2.27 -54.95 22.62
C HIS A 551 3.44 -55.91 22.90
N TYR A 552 4.19 -55.71 23.98
CA TYR A 552 5.31 -56.60 24.35
C TYR A 552 4.86 -58.00 24.81
N GLU A 553 3.60 -58.15 25.21
CA GLU A 553 3.06 -59.40 25.76
C GLU A 553 2.23 -60.22 24.76
N CYS A 554 2.03 -59.77 23.50
CA CYS A 554 1.26 -60.52 22.51
C CYS A 554 2.15 -61.58 21.82
N PRO A 555 2.07 -62.87 22.19
CA PRO A 555 3.01 -63.88 21.70
C PRO A 555 2.81 -64.16 20.22
N LYS A 556 1.55 -64.06 19.74
CA LYS A 556 1.19 -64.24 18.32
C LYS A 556 1.80 -63.16 17.41
N LEU A 557 1.94 -61.92 17.90
CA LEU A 557 2.53 -60.82 17.12
C LEU A 557 4.06 -60.95 17.06
N ASN A 558 4.70 -61.36 18.16
CA ASN A 558 6.14 -61.61 18.17
C ASN A 558 6.54 -62.79 17.27
N ASP A 559 5.74 -63.87 17.24
CA ASP A 559 5.99 -64.99 16.33
C ASP A 559 5.71 -64.65 14.86
N PHE A 560 4.70 -63.83 14.59
CA PHE A 560 4.43 -63.31 13.24
C PHE A 560 5.58 -62.40 12.75
N CYS A 561 6.03 -61.44 13.57
CA CYS A 561 7.11 -60.53 13.24
C CYS A 561 8.45 -61.27 13.03
N LYS A 562 8.74 -62.30 13.82
CA LYS A 562 9.96 -63.12 13.65
C LYS A 562 9.92 -63.93 12.35
N LYS A 563 8.81 -64.61 12.05
CA LYS A 563 8.64 -65.31 10.77
C LYS A 563 8.72 -64.36 9.58
N TRP A 564 8.13 -63.17 9.70
CA TRP A 564 8.18 -62.15 8.66
C TRP A 564 9.59 -61.57 8.44
N LEU A 565 10.39 -61.41 9.51
CA LEU A 565 11.78 -60.97 9.42
C LEU A 565 12.73 -62.00 8.78
N ASP A 566 12.36 -63.28 8.88
CA ASP A 566 13.09 -64.41 8.28
C ASP A 566 12.71 -64.62 6.81
N GLU A 567 11.47 -64.29 6.41
CA GLU A 567 10.96 -64.45 5.03
C GLU A 567 11.18 -63.22 4.13
N LEU A 568 11.51 -62.04 4.70
CA LEU A 568 11.83 -60.84 3.92
C LEU A 568 13.15 -60.98 3.14
N SER A 569 13.09 -60.86 1.80
CA SER A 569 14.26 -60.90 0.93
C SER A 569 15.19 -59.71 1.21
N LYS A 570 16.34 -59.98 1.83
CA LYS A 570 17.36 -58.98 2.19
C LYS A 570 18.24 -58.69 0.99
N SER A 571 17.83 -57.72 0.16
CA SER A 571 18.68 -57.15 -0.90
C SER A 571 18.71 -55.62 -0.82
N GLY A 572 19.85 -55.04 -1.22
CA GLY A 572 20.12 -53.60 -1.17
C GLY A 572 20.97 -53.14 0.02
N GLN A 573 21.08 -51.80 0.14
CA GLN A 573 21.96 -51.03 1.05
C GLN A 573 21.94 -51.42 2.55
N TRP A 574 21.06 -52.33 2.97
CA TRP A 574 21.06 -52.91 4.31
C TRP A 574 22.29 -53.81 4.61
N THR A 575 22.97 -54.31 3.58
CA THR A 575 24.17 -55.14 3.76
C THR A 575 25.48 -54.35 3.98
N SER A 576 25.51 -53.04 3.69
CA SER A 576 26.72 -52.21 3.91
C SER A 576 26.85 -51.66 5.33
N PHE A 577 25.82 -51.75 6.17
CA PHE A 577 25.85 -51.30 7.57
C PHE A 577 26.38 -52.35 8.56
N LYS A 578 26.92 -53.47 8.07
CA LYS A 578 27.39 -54.58 8.90
C LYS A 578 28.90 -54.87 8.84
N ASP A 579 29.74 -53.98 8.30
CA ASP A 579 31.18 -54.16 8.44
C ASP A 579 31.73 -53.46 9.70
N SER A 580 32.09 -54.27 10.71
CA SER A 580 32.62 -53.79 11.98
C SER A 580 33.97 -53.07 11.85
N LYS A 581 34.66 -53.19 10.71
CA LYS A 581 35.86 -52.38 10.41
C LYS A 581 35.55 -50.89 10.23
N VAL A 582 34.37 -50.53 9.73
CA VAL A 582 33.99 -49.13 9.47
C VAL A 582 33.77 -48.37 10.77
N VAL A 583 33.21 -49.02 11.78
CA VAL A 583 32.98 -48.45 13.12
C VAL A 583 34.30 -48.20 13.85
N GLU A 584 35.27 -49.12 13.72
CA GLU A 584 36.56 -49.01 14.40
C GLU A 584 37.51 -48.01 13.71
N THR A 585 37.46 -47.94 12.37
CA THR A 585 38.16 -46.90 11.58
C THR A 585 37.65 -45.50 11.91
N THR A 586 36.33 -45.36 12.11
CA THR A 586 35.70 -44.10 12.49
C THR A 586 36.07 -43.65 13.91
N LYS A 587 36.25 -44.59 14.86
CA LYS A 587 36.77 -44.29 16.20
C LYS A 587 38.24 -43.86 16.17
N GLN A 588 39.08 -44.50 15.34
CA GLN A 588 40.49 -44.11 15.18
C GLN A 588 40.66 -42.74 14.52
N MET A 589 39.85 -42.40 13.49
CA MET A 589 39.84 -41.07 12.89
C MET A 589 39.38 -39.98 13.88
N ARG A 590 38.40 -40.28 14.74
CA ARG A 590 37.95 -39.36 15.81
C ARG A 590 38.98 -39.19 16.93
N ALA A 591 39.77 -40.23 17.25
CA ALA A 591 40.88 -40.13 18.20
C ALA A 591 42.06 -39.33 17.62
N ALA A 592 42.41 -39.51 16.35
CA ALA A 592 43.45 -38.73 15.66
C ALA A 592 43.09 -37.25 15.54
N ARG A 593 41.82 -36.92 15.25
CA ARG A 593 41.33 -35.54 15.18
C ARG A 593 41.28 -34.84 16.54
N ARG A 594 41.14 -35.61 17.64
CA ARG A 594 41.24 -35.11 19.03
C ARG A 594 42.68 -34.91 19.50
N ALA A 595 43.65 -35.59 18.89
CA ALA A 595 45.08 -35.40 19.15
C ALA A 595 45.71 -34.25 18.33
N ALA A 596 45.14 -33.92 17.17
CA ALA A 596 45.61 -32.81 16.31
C ALA A 596 45.07 -31.42 16.69
N ASN A 597 44.08 -31.36 17.58
CA ASN A 597 43.51 -30.11 18.13
C ASN A 597 43.81 -29.96 19.64
N LYS A 598 44.83 -30.66 20.12
CA LYS A 598 45.66 -30.29 21.28
C LYS A 598 47.04 -29.94 20.74
#